data_AF-A0A178JEQ0-F1
#
_entry.id   AF-A0A178JEQ0-F1
#
_cell.length_a   1.000
_cell.length_b   1.000
_cell.length_c   1.000
_cell.angle_alpha   90.00
_cell.angle_beta   90.00
_cell.angle_gamma   90.00
#
_symmetry.space_group_name_H-M   'P 1'
#
loop_
_entity.id
_entity.type
_entity.pdbx_description
1 polymer ?
#
loop_
_entity_poly.entity_id
_entity_poly.type
_entity_poly.pdbx_seq_one_letter_code
_entity_poly.pdbx_strand_id
1 'polypeptide(L)'
;MRKVTHKSLWQATSLCVLFVLGGCAETVSTREGQAIHTVPMVYTWSASFEQVGLESAKQDVRTLINKNWELVANKGLELQWSTNRGKHLATSLRQELIERGVDTKHISFTQESLSNNKDVAVRFHYTKVVTELCTPSKIGQFGAYSEGCFAENARWQAMVNPEKMLSSQPVAK
;
A
#
# COMPACT_ATOMS: atom_id res chain seq x y z
N MET A 1 -12.88 -6.17 76.80
CA MET A 1 -12.85 -7.49 76.11
C MET A 1 -14.18 -7.68 75.38
N ARG A 2 -14.23 -7.47 74.04
CA ARG A 2 -15.46 -7.64 73.25
C ARG A 2 -15.68 -9.13 72.96
N LYS A 3 -16.83 -9.68 73.40
CA LYS A 3 -17.25 -11.06 73.09
C LYS A 3 -17.60 -11.16 71.60
N VAL A 4 -16.72 -11.78 70.83
CA VAL A 4 -17.00 -12.13 69.43
C VAL A 4 -17.91 -13.35 69.45
N THR A 5 -19.13 -13.20 68.93
CA THR A 5 -20.11 -14.29 68.87
C THR A 5 -19.85 -15.16 67.64
N HIS A 6 -20.06 -16.48 67.77
CA HIS A 6 -19.79 -17.47 66.70
C HIS A 6 -20.49 -17.15 65.36
N LYS A 7 -21.62 -16.43 65.40
CA LYS A 7 -22.33 -15.94 64.20
C LYS A 7 -21.56 -14.86 63.44
N SER A 8 -20.83 -14.00 64.14
CA SER A 8 -19.97 -12.97 63.55
C SER A 8 -18.74 -13.57 62.85
N LEU A 9 -18.19 -14.67 63.38
CA LEU A 9 -17.11 -15.42 62.72
C LEU A 9 -17.56 -16.11 61.43
N TRP A 10 -18.77 -16.68 61.42
CA TRP A 10 -19.37 -17.30 60.23
C TRP A 10 -19.72 -16.27 59.14
N GLN A 11 -20.23 -15.10 59.52
CA GLN A 11 -20.49 -14.02 58.57
C GLN A 11 -19.19 -13.45 57.97
N ALA A 12 -18.14 -13.30 58.77
CA ALA A 12 -16.84 -12.82 58.29
C ALA A 12 -16.15 -13.81 57.33
N THR A 13 -16.24 -15.12 57.61
CA THR A 13 -15.70 -16.16 56.72
C THR A 13 -16.47 -16.25 55.41
N SER A 14 -17.80 -16.18 55.46
CA SER A 14 -18.63 -16.19 54.24
C SER A 14 -18.36 -14.95 53.35
N LEU A 15 -18.10 -13.79 53.95
CA LEU A 15 -17.76 -12.56 53.24
C LEU A 15 -16.34 -12.61 52.62
N CYS A 16 -15.37 -13.23 53.30
CA CYS A 16 -14.03 -13.45 52.75
C CYS A 16 -14.06 -14.40 51.55
N VAL A 17 -14.87 -15.48 51.59
CA VAL A 17 -14.99 -16.42 50.47
C VAL A 17 -15.57 -15.74 49.22
N LEU A 18 -16.53 -14.82 49.39
CA LEU A 18 -17.09 -14.02 48.29
C LEU A 18 -16.04 -13.08 47.65
N PHE A 19 -15.09 -12.56 48.42
CA PHE A 19 -14.00 -11.73 47.88
C PHE A 19 -12.94 -12.55 47.14
N VAL A 20 -12.66 -13.78 47.58
CA VAL A 20 -11.64 -14.64 46.94
C VAL A 20 -12.15 -15.24 45.62
N LEU A 21 -13.47 -15.38 45.48
CA LEU A 21 -14.11 -15.82 44.23
C LEU A 21 -14.25 -14.70 43.18
N GLY A 22 -13.90 -13.46 43.52
CA GLY A 22 -13.81 -12.35 42.57
C GLY A 22 -12.55 -12.47 41.71
N GLY A 23 -12.60 -13.31 40.67
CA GLY A 23 -11.54 -13.37 39.67
C GLY A 23 -11.37 -12.03 38.95
N CYS A 24 -10.15 -11.52 38.87
CA CYS A 24 -9.80 -10.41 37.97
C CYS A 24 -10.00 -10.89 36.53
N ALA A 25 -11.17 -10.60 35.95
CA ALA A 25 -11.34 -10.76 34.52
C ALA A 25 -10.37 -9.79 33.83
N GLU A 26 -9.42 -10.33 33.09
CA GLU A 26 -8.55 -9.52 32.24
C GLU A 26 -9.43 -8.75 31.26
N THR A 27 -9.41 -7.42 31.34
CA THR A 27 -10.11 -6.57 30.38
C THR A 27 -9.27 -6.55 29.11
N VAL A 28 -9.59 -7.41 28.16
CA VAL A 28 -8.96 -7.36 26.83
C VAL A 28 -9.47 -6.09 26.14
N SER A 29 -8.58 -5.12 25.93
CA SER A 29 -8.88 -3.92 25.14
C SER A 29 -9.28 -4.32 23.71
N THR A 30 -10.20 -3.54 23.13
CA THR A 30 -10.58 -3.70 21.72
C THR A 30 -9.32 -3.69 20.86
N ARG A 31 -9.19 -4.69 19.99
CA ARG A 31 -8.06 -4.78 19.06
C ARG A 31 -8.11 -3.62 18.09
N GLU A 32 -7.13 -2.74 18.15
CA GLU A 32 -6.94 -1.71 17.13
C GLU A 32 -6.17 -2.30 15.95
N GLY A 33 -6.69 -2.08 14.74
CA GLY A 33 -6.01 -2.43 13.50
C GLY A 33 -4.80 -1.52 13.27
N GLN A 34 -3.83 -2.01 12.52
CA GLN A 34 -2.64 -1.24 12.19
C GLN A 34 -2.95 -0.11 11.18
N ALA A 35 -2.29 1.04 11.34
CA ALA A 35 -2.29 2.09 10.33
C ALA A 35 -1.50 1.64 9.09
N ILE A 36 -2.13 1.73 7.92
CA ILE A 36 -1.49 1.46 6.63
C ILE A 36 -1.55 2.72 5.79
N HIS A 37 -0.40 3.18 5.33
CA HIS A 37 -0.31 4.34 4.46
C HIS A 37 -0.06 3.89 3.02
N THR A 38 -0.84 4.41 2.08
CA THR A 38 -0.59 4.22 0.66
C THR A 38 -0.21 5.54 0.02
N VAL A 39 0.92 5.56 -0.70
CA VAL A 39 1.42 6.78 -1.34
C VAL A 39 1.37 6.58 -2.86
N PRO A 40 0.63 7.42 -3.60
CA PRO A 40 0.66 7.39 -5.06
C PRO A 40 2.01 7.90 -5.55
N MET A 41 2.61 7.14 -6.46
CA MET A 41 3.93 7.39 -7.02
C MET A 41 3.83 7.44 -8.54
N VAL A 42 4.62 8.31 -9.16
CA VAL A 42 4.70 8.44 -10.61
C VAL A 42 6.17 8.44 -11.01
N TYR A 43 6.55 7.47 -11.82
CA TYR A 43 7.83 7.52 -12.52
C TYR A 43 7.61 8.12 -13.90
N THR A 44 8.45 9.07 -14.26
CA THR A 44 8.39 9.74 -15.56
C THR A 44 9.74 9.62 -16.24
N TRP A 45 9.71 9.17 -17.48
CA TRP A 45 10.83 9.27 -18.40
C TRP A 45 10.43 10.13 -19.59
N SER A 46 11.32 10.99 -20.05
CA SER A 46 11.07 11.83 -21.21
C SER A 46 12.37 12.15 -21.95
N ALA A 47 12.27 12.30 -23.27
CA ALA A 47 13.42 12.52 -24.14
C ALA A 47 13.18 13.65 -25.13
N SER A 48 14.25 14.41 -25.41
CA SER A 48 14.34 15.30 -26.57
C SER A 48 15.29 14.66 -27.57
N PHE A 49 14.81 14.31 -28.75
CA PHE A 49 15.60 13.61 -29.76
C PHE A 49 16.67 14.51 -30.38
N GLU A 50 16.56 15.82 -30.23
CA GLU A 50 17.63 16.75 -30.57
C GLU A 50 18.83 16.60 -29.63
N GLN A 51 18.58 16.35 -28.34
CA GLN A 51 19.63 16.24 -27.32
C GLN A 51 20.26 14.84 -27.26
N VAL A 52 19.43 13.79 -27.28
CA VAL A 52 19.90 12.39 -27.06
C VAL A 52 19.91 11.52 -28.30
N GLY A 53 19.27 11.96 -29.40
CA GLY A 53 19.06 11.13 -30.58
C GLY A 53 17.92 10.11 -30.43
N LEU A 54 17.25 9.81 -31.54
CA LEU A 54 16.07 8.93 -31.55
C LEU A 54 16.40 7.48 -31.15
N GLU A 55 17.52 6.92 -31.64
CA GLU A 55 17.88 5.53 -31.37
C GLU A 55 18.31 5.30 -29.91
N SER A 56 19.02 6.26 -29.30
CA SER A 56 19.31 6.20 -27.86
C SER A 56 18.02 6.26 -27.05
N ALA A 57 17.14 7.21 -27.36
CA ALA A 57 15.85 7.35 -26.67
C ALA A 57 14.99 6.07 -26.75
N LYS A 58 14.98 5.42 -27.92
CA LYS A 58 14.34 4.11 -28.15
C LYS A 58 14.91 3.01 -27.24
N GLN A 59 16.23 2.94 -27.13
CA GLN A 59 16.88 1.92 -26.31
C GLN A 59 16.65 2.17 -24.82
N ASP A 60 16.75 3.43 -24.39
CA ASP A 60 16.59 3.84 -23.00
C ASP A 60 15.18 3.54 -22.48
N VAL A 61 14.15 3.93 -23.24
CA VAL A 61 12.76 3.70 -22.83
C VAL A 61 12.40 2.22 -22.82
N ARG A 62 12.90 1.41 -23.76
CA ARG A 62 12.69 -0.04 -23.75
C ARG A 62 13.40 -0.69 -22.59
N THR A 63 14.60 -0.25 -22.25
CA THR A 63 15.34 -0.73 -21.07
C THR A 63 14.55 -0.42 -19.80
N LEU A 64 14.01 0.79 -19.68
CA LEU A 64 13.15 1.20 -18.56
C LEU A 64 11.89 0.34 -18.46
N ILE A 65 11.17 0.13 -19.55
CA ILE A 65 9.96 -0.70 -19.59
C ILE A 65 10.29 -2.14 -19.20
N ASN A 66 11.37 -2.71 -19.73
CA ASN A 66 11.77 -4.09 -19.43
C ASN A 66 12.18 -4.27 -17.97
N LYS A 67 12.92 -3.31 -17.41
CA LYS A 67 13.31 -3.33 -15.99
C LYS A 67 12.10 -3.27 -15.06
N ASN A 68 11.00 -2.63 -15.48
CA ASN A 68 9.79 -2.45 -14.69
C ASN A 68 8.60 -3.24 -15.27
N TRP A 69 8.86 -4.37 -15.96
CA TRP A 69 7.83 -5.07 -16.72
C TRP A 69 6.63 -5.50 -15.88
N GLU A 70 6.85 -6.02 -14.67
CA GLU A 70 5.76 -6.43 -13.77
C GLU A 70 4.81 -5.27 -13.48
N LEU A 71 5.35 -4.07 -13.27
CA LEU A 71 4.55 -2.88 -13.04
C LEU A 71 3.78 -2.49 -14.31
N VAL A 72 4.45 -2.45 -15.46
CA VAL A 72 3.84 -2.09 -16.75
C VAL A 72 2.74 -3.08 -17.14
N ALA A 73 2.96 -4.37 -16.95
CA ALA A 73 1.98 -5.41 -17.28
C ALA A 73 0.71 -5.32 -16.41
N ASN A 74 0.86 -5.02 -15.12
CA ASN A 74 -0.25 -5.02 -14.17
C ASN A 74 -0.97 -3.67 -14.07
N LYS A 75 -0.25 -2.55 -14.22
CA LYS A 75 -0.78 -1.18 -14.04
C LYS A 75 -0.88 -0.39 -15.33
N GLY A 76 -0.11 -0.78 -16.35
CA GLY A 76 0.01 -0.02 -17.58
C GLY A 76 0.86 1.23 -17.46
N LEU A 77 0.65 2.15 -18.41
CA LEU A 77 1.42 3.38 -18.54
C LEU A 77 0.70 4.42 -19.40
N GLU A 78 1.22 5.64 -19.35
CA GLU A 78 0.83 6.75 -20.20
C GLU A 78 1.94 7.02 -21.22
N LEU A 79 1.57 7.10 -22.48
CA LEU A 79 2.43 7.48 -23.60
C LEU A 79 1.97 8.84 -24.10
N GLN A 80 2.83 9.82 -23.93
CA GLN A 80 2.60 11.20 -24.36
C GLN A 80 3.61 11.58 -25.44
N TRP A 81 3.18 12.35 -26.44
CA TRP A 81 4.06 12.91 -27.45
C TRP A 81 3.70 14.36 -27.79
N SER A 82 4.72 15.14 -28.17
CA SER A 82 4.55 16.54 -28.61
C SER A 82 4.91 16.74 -30.09
N THR A 83 5.72 15.85 -30.67
CA THR A 83 6.19 15.95 -32.06
C THR A 83 5.79 14.73 -32.89
N ASN A 84 5.86 14.84 -34.22
CA ASN A 84 5.61 13.71 -35.13
C ASN A 84 6.60 12.56 -34.92
N ARG A 85 7.87 12.86 -34.67
CA ARG A 85 8.87 11.84 -34.32
C ARG A 85 8.49 11.16 -33.00
N GLY A 86 8.06 11.95 -32.01
CA GLY A 86 7.60 11.44 -30.71
C GLY A 86 6.40 10.50 -30.87
N LYS A 87 5.44 10.89 -31.73
CA LYS A 87 4.28 10.07 -32.08
C LYS A 87 4.69 8.71 -32.65
N HIS A 88 5.63 8.68 -33.60
CA HIS A 88 6.10 7.41 -34.18
C HIS A 88 6.69 6.48 -33.12
N LEU A 89 7.51 7.00 -32.21
CA LEU A 89 8.04 6.21 -31.11
C LEU A 89 6.93 5.74 -30.17
N ALA A 90 6.04 6.64 -29.73
CA ALA A 90 4.93 6.31 -28.86
C ALA A 90 4.00 5.24 -29.48
N THR A 91 3.71 5.32 -30.78
CA THR A 91 2.92 4.30 -31.50
C THR A 91 3.65 2.96 -31.54
N SER A 92 4.95 2.95 -31.82
CA SER A 92 5.76 1.72 -31.79
C SER A 92 5.74 1.05 -30.42
N LEU A 93 5.92 1.84 -29.35
CA LEU A 93 5.89 1.34 -27.98
C LEU A 93 4.49 0.80 -27.63
N ARG A 94 3.43 1.52 -27.99
CA ARG A 94 2.05 1.06 -27.77
C ARG A 94 1.82 -0.30 -28.41
N GLN A 95 2.25 -0.49 -29.65
CA GLN A 95 2.09 -1.74 -30.36
C GLN A 95 2.89 -2.88 -29.71
N GLU A 96 4.16 -2.63 -29.35
CA GLU A 96 5.00 -3.60 -28.64
C GLU A 96 4.39 -4.03 -27.29
N LEU A 97 3.78 -3.09 -26.55
CA LEU A 97 3.13 -3.38 -25.27
C LEU A 97 1.90 -4.27 -25.46
N ILE A 98 1.08 -3.99 -26.47
CA ILE A 98 -0.12 -4.78 -26.79
C ILE A 98 0.29 -6.20 -27.21
N GLU A 99 1.29 -6.34 -28.06
CA GLU A 99 1.82 -7.63 -28.52
C GLU A 99 2.38 -8.48 -27.38
N ARG A 100 2.89 -7.83 -26.33
CA ARG A 100 3.37 -8.47 -25.10
C ARG A 100 2.27 -8.71 -24.06
N GLY A 101 1.01 -8.40 -24.37
CA GLY A 101 -0.15 -8.74 -23.54
C GLY A 101 -0.62 -7.65 -22.57
N VAL A 102 -0.14 -6.40 -22.71
CA VAL A 102 -0.70 -5.28 -21.91
C VAL A 102 -2.10 -4.94 -22.43
N ASP A 103 -3.10 -4.91 -21.55
CA ASP A 103 -4.45 -4.48 -21.91
C ASP A 103 -4.43 -3.03 -22.40
N THR A 104 -5.00 -2.79 -23.58
CA THR A 104 -5.19 -1.46 -24.17
C THR A 104 -5.84 -0.45 -23.24
N LYS A 105 -6.70 -0.88 -22.30
CA LYS A 105 -7.35 -0.01 -21.30
C LYS A 105 -6.36 0.54 -20.27
N HIS A 106 -5.22 -0.10 -20.11
CA HIS A 106 -4.15 0.34 -19.23
C HIS A 106 -3.07 1.15 -19.98
N ILE A 107 -3.24 1.41 -21.28
CA ILE A 107 -2.32 2.24 -22.06
C ILE A 107 -3.01 3.56 -22.41
N SER A 108 -2.70 4.62 -21.67
CA SER A 108 -3.08 5.98 -22.08
C SER A 108 -2.19 6.44 -23.24
N PHE A 109 -2.78 7.06 -24.26
CA PHE A 109 -2.09 7.40 -25.49
C PHE A 109 -2.57 8.77 -25.99
N THR A 110 -1.81 9.83 -25.68
CA THR A 110 -2.25 11.21 -25.88
C THR A 110 -1.18 12.11 -26.50
N GLN A 111 -1.62 13.06 -27.34
CA GLN A 111 -0.78 14.17 -27.77
C GLN A 111 -0.84 15.29 -26.73
N GLU A 112 0.31 15.78 -26.29
CA GLU A 112 0.39 16.80 -25.24
C GLU A 112 1.57 17.74 -25.45
N SER A 113 1.44 18.97 -24.94
CA SER A 113 2.55 19.92 -24.91
C SER A 113 3.48 19.55 -23.77
N LEU A 114 4.60 18.89 -24.11
CA LEU A 114 5.59 18.47 -23.12
C LEU A 114 6.53 19.63 -22.79
N SER A 115 6.84 19.80 -21.50
CA SER A 115 7.79 20.82 -21.03
C SER A 115 9.20 20.56 -21.56
N ASN A 116 10.04 21.60 -21.60
CA ASN A 116 11.46 21.51 -21.97
C ASN A 116 11.73 20.87 -23.35
N ASN A 117 10.85 21.11 -24.32
CA ASN A 117 10.98 20.63 -25.70
C ASN A 117 11.20 19.11 -25.81
N LYS A 118 10.58 18.33 -24.92
CA LYS A 118 10.62 16.87 -24.99
C LYS A 118 9.71 16.40 -26.11
N ASP A 119 10.17 15.46 -26.92
CA ASP A 119 9.41 14.87 -28.03
C ASP A 119 8.41 13.82 -27.54
N VAL A 120 8.79 13.08 -26.49
CA VAL A 120 8.03 11.95 -25.93
C VAL A 120 8.18 11.87 -24.42
N ALA A 121 7.15 11.38 -23.74
CA ALA A 121 7.19 11.01 -22.34
C ALA A 121 6.45 9.68 -22.10
N VAL A 122 7.00 8.88 -21.18
CA VAL A 122 6.40 7.64 -20.69
C VAL A 122 6.26 7.75 -19.19
N ARG A 123 5.04 7.54 -18.68
CA ARG A 123 4.72 7.66 -17.26
C ARG A 123 4.08 6.39 -16.77
N PHE A 124 4.48 5.90 -15.61
CA PHE A 124 3.83 4.77 -14.97
C PHE A 124 3.47 5.12 -13.53
N HIS A 125 2.21 4.83 -13.19
CA HIS A 125 1.59 5.13 -11.92
C HIS A 125 1.57 3.86 -11.07
N TYR A 126 1.97 3.98 -9.81
CA TYR A 126 1.90 2.87 -8.87
C TYR A 126 1.69 3.38 -7.46
N THR A 127 1.19 2.51 -6.60
CA THR A 127 0.92 2.85 -5.20
C THR A 127 1.92 2.12 -4.33
N LYS A 128 2.69 2.87 -3.54
CA LYS A 128 3.60 2.29 -2.56
C LYS A 128 2.87 2.12 -1.23
N VAL A 129 2.86 0.91 -0.69
CA VAL A 129 2.39 0.64 0.67
C VAL A 129 3.53 0.92 1.65
N VAL A 130 3.27 1.76 2.64
CA VAL A 130 4.16 2.07 3.76
C VAL A 130 3.53 1.50 5.02
N THR A 131 4.27 0.59 5.63
CA THR A 131 3.85 -0.19 6.80
C THR A 131 4.72 0.14 8.01
N GLU A 132 4.12 0.13 9.19
CA GLU A 132 4.84 0.30 10.46
C GLU A 132 5.68 -0.95 10.81
N LEU A 133 6.69 -0.76 11.67
CA LEU A 133 7.48 -1.86 12.22
C LEU A 133 6.68 -2.58 13.31
N CYS A 134 6.54 -3.90 13.17
CA CYS A 134 5.80 -4.72 14.12
C CYS A 134 6.64 -5.05 15.36
N THR A 135 6.06 -4.86 16.54
CA THR A 135 6.63 -5.37 17.80
C THR A 135 6.19 -6.82 18.02
N PRO A 136 7.06 -7.70 18.52
CA PRO A 136 6.69 -9.09 18.81
C PRO A 136 5.73 -9.15 20.00
N SER A 137 4.72 -10.01 19.89
CA SER A 137 3.78 -10.29 20.99
C SER A 137 4.51 -10.86 22.20
N LYS A 138 4.18 -10.36 23.40
CA LYS A 138 4.70 -10.87 24.67
C LYS A 138 3.61 -11.64 25.41
N ILE A 139 3.98 -12.75 26.04
CA ILE A 139 3.07 -13.58 26.85
C ILE A 139 2.50 -12.70 27.98
N GLY A 140 1.18 -12.73 28.16
CA GLY A 140 0.47 -11.95 29.19
C GLY A 140 0.14 -10.51 28.81
N GLN A 141 0.41 -10.09 27.56
CA GLN A 141 0.06 -8.76 27.04
C GLN A 141 -0.85 -8.84 25.80
N PHE A 142 -1.68 -9.87 25.72
CA PHE A 142 -2.55 -10.07 24.56
C PHE A 142 -3.58 -8.94 24.47
N GLY A 143 -3.66 -8.30 23.30
CA GLY A 143 -4.55 -7.16 23.05
C GLY A 143 -4.07 -5.81 23.61
N ALA A 144 -2.92 -5.74 24.28
CA ALA A 144 -2.32 -4.47 24.75
C ALA A 144 -1.59 -3.70 23.64
N TYR A 145 -1.30 -4.35 22.51
CA TYR A 145 -0.60 -3.79 21.35
C TYR A 145 -1.29 -4.23 20.05
N SER A 146 -0.93 -3.59 18.93
CA SER A 146 -1.40 -3.95 17.59
C SER A 146 -0.88 -5.33 17.16
N GLU A 147 -1.64 -6.36 17.52
CA GLU A 147 -1.38 -7.73 17.09
C GLU A 147 -1.76 -7.95 15.62
N GLY A 148 -1.09 -8.90 14.96
CA GLY A 148 -1.38 -9.22 13.55
C GLY A 148 -0.74 -8.27 12.54
N CYS A 149 0.02 -7.25 13.01
CA CYS A 149 0.75 -6.31 12.17
C CYS A 149 1.58 -6.99 11.07
N PHE A 150 2.29 -8.08 11.39
CA PHE A 150 3.12 -8.78 10.41
C PHE A 150 2.27 -9.36 9.26
N ALA A 151 1.16 -10.02 9.59
CA ALA A 151 0.28 -10.63 8.60
C ALA A 151 -0.42 -9.57 7.76
N GLU A 152 -0.89 -8.48 8.37
CA GLU A 152 -1.50 -7.36 7.66
C GLU A 152 -0.50 -6.63 6.76
N ASN A 153 0.72 -6.37 7.25
CA ASN A 153 1.79 -5.80 6.43
C ASN A 153 2.07 -6.66 5.21
N ALA A 154 2.24 -7.96 5.38
CA ALA A 154 2.48 -8.88 4.29
C ALA A 154 1.30 -8.89 3.30
N ARG A 155 0.06 -8.89 3.81
CA ARG A 155 -1.16 -8.86 2.99
C ARG A 155 -1.22 -7.60 2.13
N TRP A 156 -0.96 -6.42 2.69
CA TRP A 156 -0.97 -5.15 1.96
C TRP A 156 0.19 -5.03 0.98
N GLN A 157 1.40 -5.47 1.35
CA GLN A 157 2.57 -5.46 0.44
C GLN A 157 2.41 -6.41 -0.74
N ALA A 158 1.64 -7.49 -0.58
CA ALA A 158 1.35 -8.43 -1.66
C ALA A 158 0.23 -7.97 -2.61
N MET A 159 -0.45 -6.85 -2.31
CA MET A 159 -1.52 -6.35 -3.18
C MET A 159 -0.98 -5.71 -4.44
N VAL A 160 -1.53 -6.12 -5.58
CA VAL A 160 -1.26 -5.42 -6.85
C VAL A 160 -1.91 -4.04 -6.87
N ASN A 161 -3.12 -3.87 -6.31
CA ASN A 161 -3.90 -2.62 -6.35
C ASN A 161 -4.35 -2.15 -4.95
N PRO A 162 -3.41 -1.79 -4.04
CA PRO A 162 -3.74 -1.45 -2.66
C PRO A 162 -4.64 -0.22 -2.52
N GLU A 163 -4.57 0.73 -3.46
CA GLU A 163 -5.44 1.93 -3.48
C GLU A 163 -6.93 1.62 -3.53
N LYS A 164 -7.32 0.47 -4.10
CA LYS A 164 -8.74 0.06 -4.20
C LYS A 164 -9.35 -0.31 -2.85
N MET A 165 -8.52 -0.61 -1.86
CA MET A 165 -8.98 -0.89 -0.49
C MET A 165 -9.44 0.38 0.24
N LEU A 166 -8.97 1.57 -0.20
CA LEU A 166 -9.31 2.85 0.43
C LEU A 166 -10.58 3.48 -0.16
N SER A 167 -10.92 3.15 -1.41
CA SER A 167 -12.12 3.70 -2.08
C SER A 167 -13.46 3.29 -1.45
N SER A 168 -13.46 2.36 -0.50
CA SER A 168 -14.66 1.95 0.25
C SER A 168 -14.86 2.69 1.58
N GLN A 169 -13.96 3.61 1.97
CA GLN A 169 -14.13 4.42 3.17
C GLN A 169 -14.53 5.85 2.78
N PRO A 170 -15.62 6.41 3.33
CA PRO A 170 -15.90 7.82 3.16
C PRO A 170 -14.75 8.59 3.81
N VAL A 171 -14.03 9.38 3.02
CA VAL A 171 -13.06 10.35 3.53
C VAL A 171 -13.86 11.26 4.46
N ALA A 172 -13.64 11.13 5.77
CA ALA A 172 -14.12 12.10 6.73
C ALA A 172 -13.53 13.46 6.31
N LYS A 173 -14.42 14.35 5.84
CA LYS A 173 -14.09 15.75 5.56
C LYS A 173 -13.76 16.48 6.86
#